data_AF-M0NAG7-F1
#
_entry.id   AF-M0NAG7-F1
#
_cell.length_a   1.000
_cell.length_b   1.000
_cell.length_c   1.000
_cell.angle_alpha   90.00
_cell.angle_beta   90.00
_cell.angle_gamma   90.00
#
_symmetry.space_group_name_H-M   'P 1'
#
loop_
_entity.id
_entity.type
_entity.pdbx_description
1 polymer ?
#
loop_
_entity_poly.entity_id
_entity_poly.type
_entity_poly.pdbx_seq_one_letter_code
_entity_poly.pdbx_strand_id
1 'polypeptide(L)' 'MEPKRADDDVIVDLIDVILRDGAVIEADAIISVADIPLVGLKLRAALAGMATMTEYGIFEEWDRAHRQRALDDSNPEE' A
#
# COMPACT_ATOMS: atom_id res chain seq x y z
N MET A 1 19.20 -33.37 -9.24
CA MET A 1 18.39 -32.40 -8.48
C MET A 1 17.30 -31.94 -9.42
N GLU A 2 16.05 -32.23 -9.10
CA GLU A 2 14.92 -31.92 -9.98
C GLU A 2 14.32 -30.57 -9.54
N PRO A 3 14.13 -29.59 -10.44
CA PRO A 3 13.63 -28.29 -10.07
C PRO A 3 12.13 -28.41 -9.81
N LYS A 4 11.72 -28.28 -8.55
CA LYS A 4 10.31 -28.12 -8.19
C LYS A 4 9.95 -26.64 -8.37
N ARG A 5 8.98 -26.34 -9.24
CA ARG A 5 8.33 -25.03 -9.23
C ARG A 5 7.50 -24.93 -7.96
N ALA A 6 7.94 -24.08 -7.05
CA ALA A 6 7.14 -23.62 -5.92
C ALA A 6 6.31 -22.43 -6.42
N ASP A 7 5.24 -22.70 -7.16
CA ASP A 7 4.44 -21.62 -7.76
C ASP A 7 3.69 -20.78 -6.70
N ASP A 8 3.46 -21.32 -5.49
CA ASP A 8 2.77 -20.64 -4.40
C ASP A 8 3.63 -19.57 -3.69
N ASP A 9 4.95 -19.74 -3.66
CA ASP A 9 5.86 -18.83 -2.93
C ASP A 9 6.13 -17.54 -3.70
N VAL A 10 6.00 -17.54 -5.03
CA VAL A 10 6.38 -16.42 -5.90
C VAL A 10 5.56 -15.15 -5.62
N ILE A 11 4.27 -15.29 -5.32
CA ILE A 11 3.40 -14.14 -5.02
C ILE A 11 3.77 -13.55 -3.66
N VAL A 12 4.05 -14.40 -2.67
CA VAL A 12 4.45 -13.96 -1.34
C VAL A 12 5.80 -13.24 -1.42
N ASP A 13 6.77 -13.83 -2.10
CA ASP A 13 8.10 -13.24 -2.32
C ASP A 13 7.99 -11.88 -3.04
N LEU A 14 7.10 -11.76 -4.03
CA LEU A 14 6.85 -10.49 -4.71
C LEU A 14 6.25 -9.44 -3.76
N ILE A 15 5.28 -9.82 -2.93
CA ILE A 15 4.69 -8.91 -1.95
C ILE A 15 5.76 -8.45 -0.96
N ASP A 16 6.61 -9.36 -0.48
CA ASP A 16 7.70 -9.04 0.44
C ASP A 16 8.68 -8.02 -0.17
N VAL A 17 9.04 -8.19 -1.44
CA VAL A 17 9.87 -7.22 -2.16
C VAL A 17 9.17 -5.87 -2.29
N ILE A 18 7.89 -5.83 -2.67
CA ILE A 18 7.14 -4.58 -2.77
C ILE A 18 7.07 -3.88 -1.41
N LEU A 19 6.82 -4.61 -0.32
CA LEU A 19 6.72 -4.01 1.01
C LEU A 19 8.08 -3.48 1.49
N ARG A 20 9.18 -4.17 1.16
CA ARG A 20 10.52 -3.82 1.60
C ARG A 20 11.15 -2.70 0.77
N ASP A 21 11.16 -2.85 -0.55
CA ASP A 21 11.92 -2.00 -1.48
C ASP A 21 11.02 -0.98 -2.20
N GLY A 22 9.71 -1.24 -2.22
CA GLY A 22 8.73 -0.38 -2.86
C GLY A 22 8.55 -0.64 -4.37
N ALA A 23 7.39 -0.25 -4.88
CA ALA A 23 7.08 -0.28 -6.30
C ALA A 23 6.22 0.93 -6.69
N VAL A 24 6.39 1.44 -7.91
CA VAL A 24 5.47 2.43 -8.49
C VAL A 24 4.65 1.73 -9.57
N ILE A 25 3.34 1.73 -9.41
CA ILE A 25 2.40 1.15 -10.37
C ILE A 25 1.60 2.24 -11.06
N GLU A 26 1.35 2.04 -12.35
CA GLU A 26 0.40 2.82 -13.13
C GLU A 26 -0.79 1.94 -13.48
N ALA A 27 -1.99 2.45 -13.24
CA ALA A 27 -3.22 1.71 -13.45
C ALA A 27 -4.33 2.65 -13.92
N ASP A 28 -5.19 2.15 -14.78
CA ASP A 28 -6.38 2.86 -15.24
C ASP A 28 -7.62 2.09 -14.81
N ALA A 29 -8.65 2.81 -14.34
CA ALA A 29 -9.92 2.20 -13.93
C ALA A 29 -11.09 3.01 -14.47
N ILE A 30 -12.20 2.33 -14.78
CA ILE A 30 -13.45 2.98 -15.21
C ILE A 30 -14.54 2.62 -14.19
N ILE A 31 -15.20 3.62 -13.64
CA ILE A 31 -16.34 3.45 -12.75
C ILE A 31 -17.61 3.64 -13.57
N SER A 32 -18.41 2.59 -13.62
CA SER A 32 -19.68 2.53 -14.35
C SER A 32 -20.86 2.44 -13.39
N VAL A 33 -21.99 3.03 -13.77
CA VAL A 33 -23.28 2.92 -13.05
C VAL A 33 -24.34 2.49 -14.05
N ALA A 34 -25.07 1.42 -13.75
CA ALA A 34 -26.07 0.84 -14.65
C ALA A 34 -25.51 0.63 -16.08
N ASP A 35 -24.31 0.03 -16.17
CA ASP A 35 -23.57 -0.24 -17.41
C ASP A 35 -23.14 1.00 -18.22
N ILE A 36 -23.32 2.20 -17.69
CA ILE A 36 -22.86 3.45 -18.31
C ILE A 36 -21.52 3.86 -17.67
N PRO A 37 -20.42 4.01 -18.45
CA PRO A 37 -19.14 4.47 -17.92
C PRO A 37 -19.21 5.97 -17.61
N LEU A 38 -19.08 6.35 -16.34
CA LEU A 38 -19.23 7.75 -15.90
C LEU A 38 -17.91 8.41 -15.54
N VAL A 39 -16.96 7.65 -14.99
CA VAL A 39 -15.69 8.20 -14.49
C VAL A 39 -14.53 7.34 -14.98
N GLY A 40 -13.55 7.96 -15.63
CA GLY A 40 -12.25 7.37 -15.90
C GLY A 40 -11.24 7.82 -14.86
N LEU A 41 -10.46 6.89 -14.32
CA LEU A 41 -9.37 7.12 -13.38
C LEU A 41 -8.06 6.74 -14.05
N LYS A 42 -7.08 7.65 -13.98
CA LYS A 42 -5.68 7.37 -14.28
C LYS A 42 -4.90 7.51 -12.98
N LEU A 43 -4.32 6.41 -12.53
CA LEU A 43 -3.71 6.30 -11.21
C LEU A 43 -2.21 6.02 -11.37
N ARG A 44 -1.43 6.67 -10.53
CA ARG A 44 -0.04 6.33 -10.27
C ARG A 44 0.12 6.21 -8.76
N ALA A 45 0.42 5.02 -8.29
CA ALA A 45 0.54 4.72 -6.87
C ALA A 45 1.95 4.25 -6.56
N ALA A 46 2.55 4.82 -5.52
CA ALA A 46 3.70 4.21 -4.85
C ALA A 46 3.16 3.23 -3.81
N LEU A 47 3.68 2.02 -3.79
CA LEU A 47 3.34 0.94 -2.86
C LEU A 47 4.61 0.51 -2.16
N ALA A 48 4.62 0.59 -0.84
CA ALA A 48 5.65 0.01 0.02
C ALA A 48 5.07 -0.16 1.43
N GLY A 49 5.80 -0.84 2.32
CA GLY A 49 5.46 -0.86 3.74
C GLY A 49 5.52 0.56 4.33
N MET A 50 4.73 0.82 5.36
CA MET A 50 4.69 2.15 5.99
C MET A 50 6.05 2.62 6.50
N ALA A 51 6.86 1.69 7.03
CA ALA A 51 8.23 1.96 7.45
C ALA A 51 9.10 2.44 6.26
N THR A 52 9.10 1.69 5.16
CA THR A 52 9.82 2.05 3.92
C THR A 52 9.32 3.37 3.33
N MET A 53 8.01 3.59 3.28
CA MET A 53 7.44 4.86 2.80
C MET A 53 7.95 6.04 3.62
N THR A 54 7.95 5.91 4.94
CA THR A 54 8.42 6.94 5.88
C THR A 54 9.94 7.14 5.73
N GLU A 55 10.71 6.07 5.54
CA GLU A 55 12.15 6.16 5.24
C GLU A 55 12.43 6.93 3.93
N TYR A 56 11.55 6.81 2.95
CA TYR A 56 11.59 7.61 1.71
C TYR A 56 10.99 9.02 1.85
N GLY A 57 10.61 9.43 3.06
CA GLY A 57 10.02 10.75 3.33
C GLY A 57 8.57 10.90 2.87
N ILE A 58 7.91 9.79 2.54
CA ILE A 58 6.50 9.74 2.12
C ILE A 58 5.64 9.37 3.33
N PHE A 59 4.52 10.06 3.54
CA PHE A 59 3.59 9.82 4.65
C PHE A 59 4.11 10.09 6.08
N GLU A 60 5.26 10.77 6.26
CA GLU A 60 5.78 11.12 7.60
C GLU A 60 4.79 11.89 8.48
N GLU A 61 4.08 12.86 7.89
CA GLU A 61 3.09 13.66 8.61
C GLU A 61 1.83 12.86 8.94
N TRP A 62 1.43 11.95 8.04
CA TRP A 62 0.33 11.03 8.28
C TRP A 62 0.66 10.08 9.45
N ASP A 63 1.88 9.53 9.47
CA ASP A 63 2.34 8.64 10.55
C ASP A 63 2.39 9.37 11.90
N ARG A 64 2.91 10.61 11.93
CA ARG A 64 2.91 11.46 13.13
C ARG A 64 1.50 11.75 13.64
N ALA A 65 0.57 12.12 12.75
CA ALA A 65 -0.82 12.40 13.12
C ALA A 65 -1.54 11.15 13.65
N HIS A 66 -1.25 9.96 13.08
CA HIS A 66 -1.84 8.71 13.55
C HIS A 66 -1.32 8.30 14.93
N ARG A 67 -0.01 8.44 15.18
CA ARG A 67 0.59 8.16 16.49
C ARG A 67 0.07 9.07 17.59
N GLN A 68 -0.17 10.35 17.29
CA GLN A 68 -0.79 11.28 18.24
C GLN A 68 -2.21 10.84 18.63
N ARG A 69 -3.04 10.46 17.65
CA ARG A 69 -4.39 9.96 17.93
C ARG A 69 -4.39 8.69 18.77
N ALA A 70 -3.47 7.76 18.51
CA ALA A 70 -3.36 6.53 19.30
C ALA A 70 -2.96 6.81 20.76
N LEU A 71 -2.16 7.83 21.01
CA LEU A 71 -1.80 8.26 22.36
C LEU A 71 -2.98 8.93 23.08
N ASP A 72 -3.70 9.82 22.39
CA ASP A 72 -4.89 10.49 22.94
C ASP A 72 -5.99 9.47 23.32
N ASP A 73 -6.24 8.46 22.48
CA ASP A 73 -7.24 7.42 22.75
C ASP A 73 -6.83 6.46 23.88
N SER A 74 -5.52 6.37 24.18
CA SER A 74 -4.98 5.58 25.29
C SER A 74 -4.97 6.32 26.63
N ASN A 75 -5.28 7.61 26.64
CA ASN A 75 -5.43 8.43 27.83
C ASN A 75 -6.93 8.79 28.00
N PRO A 76 -7.76 7.85 28.49
CA PRO A 76 -9.11 8.21 28.88
C PRO A 76 -8.98 9.24 30.00
N GLU A 77 -9.47 10.46 29.74
CA GLU A 77 -9.51 11.54 30.73
C GLU A 77 -10.07 11.01 32.06
N GLU A 78 -9.32 11.19 33.15
CA GLU A 78 -9.76 10.97 34.55
C GLU A 78 -10.90 11.92 34.95
#